data_AF-A0A938RJT3-F1
#
_entry.id   AF-A0A938RJT3-F1
#
_cell.length_a   1.000
_cell.length_b   1.000
_cell.length_c   1.000
_cell.angle_alpha   90.00
_cell.angle_beta   90.00
_cell.angle_gamma   90.00
#
_symmetry.space_group_name_H-M   'P 1'
#
loop_
_entity.id
_entity.type
_entity.pdbx_description
1 polymer ?
#
loop_
_entity_poly.entity_id
_entity_poly.type
_entity_poly.pdbx_seq_one_letter_code
_entity_poly.pdbx_strand_id
1 'polypeptide(L)' 'MQYPEAVKRLEAAGFKHRFSTKGPKQIRNGVVVSIVKRQDPAGGATVPNGTNLKLFFQ' A
#
# COMPACT_ATOMS: atom_id res chain seq x y z
N MET A 1 0.42 9.38 2.52
CA MET A 1 -0.67 8.54 3.08
C MET A 1 -0.05 7.47 3.98
N GLN A 2 -0.62 7.22 5.16
CA GLN A 2 -0.15 6.14 6.04
C GLN A 2 -0.63 4.78 5.51
N TYR A 3 0.19 3.74 5.70
CA TYR A 3 -0.11 2.37 5.30
C TYR A 3 -1.53 1.87 5.68
N PRO A 4 -2.00 1.93 6.94
CA PRO A 4 -3.32 1.38 7.30
C PRO A 4 -4.47 2.08 6.58
N GLU A 5 -4.29 3.35 6.23
CA GLU A 5 -5.30 4.11 5.49
C GLU A 5 -5.28 3.79 3.99
N ALA A 6 -4.07 3.58 3.43
CA ALA A 6 -3.93 3.10 2.06
C ALA A 6 -4.59 1.73 1.88
N VAL A 7 -4.37 0.80 2.82
CA VAL A 7 -4.99 -0.53 2.79
C VAL A 7 -6.49 -0.46 2.83
N LYS A 8 -7.07 0.30 3.79
CA LYS A 8 -8.53 0.46 3.87
C LYS A 8 -9.12 0.94 2.56
N ARG A 9 -8.47 1.89 1.88
CA ARG A 9 -8.95 2.38 0.58
C ARG A 9 -8.80 1.35 -0.54
N LEU A 10 -7.70 0.59 -0.56
CA LEU A 10 -7.48 -0.45 -1.56
C LEU A 10 -8.46 -1.61 -1.39
N GLU A 11 -8.68 -2.07 -0.16
CA GLU A 11 -9.65 -3.11 0.15
C GLU A 11 -11.08 -2.64 -0.12
N ALA A 12 -11.43 -1.41 0.24
CA ALA A 12 -12.75 -0.82 -0.09
C ALA A 12 -12.97 -0.71 -1.60
N ALA A 13 -11.90 -0.55 -2.39
CA ALA A 13 -11.95 -0.54 -3.84
C ALA A 13 -11.85 -1.96 -4.46
N GLY A 14 -11.78 -3.02 -3.65
CA GLY A 14 -11.72 -4.42 -4.10
C GLY A 14 -10.33 -4.89 -4.55
N PHE A 15 -9.29 -4.09 -4.32
CA PHE A 15 -7.92 -4.43 -4.70
C PHE A 15 -7.22 -5.29 -3.65
N LYS A 16 -6.39 -6.22 -4.14
CA LYS A 16 -5.45 -6.97 -3.31
C LYS A 16 -4.15 -6.19 -3.23
N HIS A 17 -3.52 -6.17 -2.06
CA HIS A 17 -2.26 -5.44 -1.85
C HIS A 17 -1.13 -6.42 -1.54
N ARG A 18 0.04 -6.20 -2.16
CA ARG A 18 1.25 -6.97 -1.91
C ARG A 18 2.38 -6.05 -1.49
N PHE A 19 3.06 -6.43 -0.42
CA PHE A 19 4.11 -5.63 0.18
C PHE A 19 5.44 -5.83 -0.54
N SER A 20 6.11 -4.75 -0.89
CA SER A 20 7.52 -4.78 -1.28
C SER A 20 8.28 -3.69 -0.54
N THR A 21 8.78 -4.02 0.65
CA THR A 21 9.62 -3.11 1.44
C THR A 21 11.06 -3.19 0.96
N LYS A 22 11.60 -2.08 0.43
CA LYS A 22 13.05 -1.86 0.28
C LYS A 22 13.63 -1.00 1.44
N GLY A 23 12.88 -0.78 2.52
CA GLY A 23 13.27 0.06 3.65
C GLY A 23 12.71 -0.42 5.00
N PRO A 24 13.13 0.20 6.12
CA PRO A 24 12.71 -0.18 7.46
C PRO A 24 11.19 0.00 7.65
N LYS A 25 10.53 -1.05 8.14
CA LYS A 25 9.12 -0.96 8.56
C LYS A 25 9.06 -0.11 9.83
N GLN A 26 8.38 1.03 9.78
CA GLN A 26 8.05 1.78 10.98
C GLN A 26 6.82 1.15 11.60
N ILE A 27 6.96 0.62 12.81
CA ILE A 27 5.87 0.00 13.57
C ILE A 27 5.62 0.88 14.79
N ARG A 28 4.38 1.36 14.94
CA ARG A 28 3.94 2.16 16.09
C ARG A 28 2.74 1.46 16.71
N ASN A 29 2.83 1.09 17.99
CA ASN A 29 1.77 0.31 18.66
C ASN A 29 1.40 -1.01 17.95
N GLY A 30 2.39 -1.70 17.37
CA GLY A 30 2.15 -2.94 16.60
C GLY A 30 1.53 -2.72 15.21
N VAL A 31 1.25 -1.47 14.82
CA VAL A 31 0.73 -1.12 13.49
C VAL A 31 1.87 -0.60 12.61
N VAL A 32 1.97 -1.14 11.39
CA VAL A 32 2.90 -0.60 10.38
C VAL A 32 2.41 0.80 9.98
N VAL A 33 3.14 1.84 10.38
CA VAL A 33 2.87 3.25 10.04
C VAL A 33 3.77 3.78 8.93
N SER A 34 4.47 2.89 8.23
CA SER A 34 5.29 3.25 7.09
C SER A 34 4.50 4.09 6.08
N ILE A 35 5.13 5.16 5.60
CA ILE A 35 4.55 6.06 4.60
C ILE A 35 4.76 5.43 3.23
N VAL A 36 3.68 5.20 2.49
CA VAL A 36 3.77 4.76 1.09
C VAL A 36 4.46 5.87 0.29
N LYS A 37 5.67 5.62 -0.21
CA LYS A 37 6.38 6.56 -1.09
C LYS A 37 6.13 6.29 -2.56
N ARG A 38 5.96 5.01 -2.92
CA ARG A 38 5.70 4.60 -4.31
C ARG A 38 4.71 3.45 -4.34
N GLN A 39 3.89 3.44 -5.37
CA GLN A 39 2.92 2.39 -5.65
C GLN A 39 3.07 1.98 -7.12
N ASP A 40 2.97 0.68 -7.37
CA ASP A 40 2.99 0.09 -8.70
C ASP A 40 1.80 -0.87 -8.87
N PRO A 41 0.97 -0.69 -9.91
CA PRO A 41 0.85 0.47 -10.80
C PRO A 41 0.54 1.79 -10.05
N ALA A 42 0.92 2.92 -10.66
CA ALA A 42 0.81 4.24 -10.03
C ALA A 42 -0.63 4.62 -9.66
N GLY A 43 -0.77 5.47 -8.64
CA GLY A 43 -2.08 6.00 -8.25
C GLY A 43 -2.75 6.71 -9.43
N GLY A 44 -4.02 6.40 -9.68
CA GLY A 44 -4.78 6.92 -10.82
C GLY A 44 -4.70 6.08 -12.09
N ALA A 45 -3.85 5.05 -12.14
CA ALA A 45 -3.88 4.07 -13.22
C ALA A 45 -5.17 3.24 -13.17
N THR A 46 -5.85 3.07 -14.30
CA THR A 46 -6.98 2.16 -14.41
C THR A 46 -6.46 0.73 -14.43
N VAL A 47 -6.80 -0.02 -13.39
CA VAL A 47 -6.44 -1.44 -13.28
C VAL A 47 -7.68 -2.29 -13.07
N PRO A 48 -7.67 -3.55 -13.55
CA PRO A 48 -8.74 -4.49 -13.28
C PRO A 48 -8.94 -4.69 -11.78
N ASN A 49 -10.19 -4.88 -11.37
CA ASN A 49 -10.50 -5.16 -9.97
C ASN A 49 -9.81 -6.46 -9.50
N GLY A 50 -9.30 -6.50 -8.27
CA GLY A 50 -8.50 -7.61 -7.74
C GLY A 50 -7.03 -7.64 -8.17
N THR A 51 -6.55 -6.64 -8.90
CA THR A 51 -5.11 -6.49 -9.22
C THR A 51 -4.28 -6.38 -7.94
N ASN A 52 -3.13 -7.06 -7.92
CA ASN A 52 -2.17 -6.95 -6.82
C ASN A 52 -1.32 -5.68 -6.96
N LEU A 53 -1.56 -4.72 -6.08
CA LEU A 53 -0.78 -3.49 -6.04
C LEU A 53 0.47 -3.68 -5.18
N LYS A 54 1.64 -3.31 -5.72
CA LYS A 54 2.90 -3.29 -4.99
C LYS A 54 3.08 -1.94 -4.34
N LEU A 55 3.18 -1.94 -3.01
CA LEU A 55 3.48 -0.74 -2.23
C LEU A 55 4.93 -0.76 -1.79
N PHE A 56 5.64 0.35 -2.04
CA PHE A 56 7.01 0.59 -1.64
C PHE A 56 7.10 1.69 -0.58
N PHE A 57 7.93 1.41 0.41
CA PHE A 57 8.16 2.27 1.58
C PHE A 57 9.66 2.53 1.70
N GLN A 58 10.00 3.68 2.30
CA GLN A 58 11.35 4.04 2.71
C GLN A 58 11.34 4.40 4.19
#